data_AF-A0A662DBZ0-F1
#
_entry.id   AF-A0A662DBZ0-F1
#
_cell.length_a   1.000
_cell.length_b   1.000
_cell.length_c   1.000
_cell.angle_alpha   90.00
_cell.angle_beta   90.00
_cell.angle_gamma   90.00
#
_symmetry.space_group_name_H-M   'P 1'
#
loop_
_entity.id
_entity.type
_entity.pdbx_description
1 polymer ?
#
loop_
_entity_poly.entity_id
_entity_poly.type
_entity_poly.pdbx_seq_one_letter_code
_entity_poly.pdbx_strand_id
1 'polypeptide(L)'
;VKRYYISDRKALYLTKLLCEKFIQEYGSCKCKDIQMKLFGRSFDFCDDEDRRAFEEAGGYREKCPLVVAKACRWTAKVIWDEIHNFL
;
A
#
# COMPACT_ATOMS: atom_id res chain seq x y z
N VAL A 1 23.35 20.37 5.18
CA VAL A 1 22.17 19.49 5.02
C VAL A 1 20.91 20.37 5.07
N LYS A 2 20.16 20.51 3.97
CA LYS A 2 18.87 21.23 4.02
C LYS A 2 17.93 20.46 4.95
N ARG A 3 17.43 21.10 6.00
CA ARG A 3 16.40 20.53 6.88
C ARG A 3 15.06 20.67 6.15
N TYR A 4 14.58 19.59 5.55
CA TYR A 4 13.24 19.54 4.97
C TYR A 4 12.23 19.40 6.12
N TYR A 5 11.76 20.53 6.64
CA TYR A 5 10.64 20.55 7.56
C TYR A 5 9.34 20.37 6.76
N ILE A 6 8.65 19.27 6.99
CA ILE A 6 7.32 19.01 6.44
C ILE A 6 6.33 19.28 7.57
N SER A 7 5.39 20.19 7.36
CA SER A 7 4.31 20.42 8.33
C SER A 7 3.35 19.24 8.37
N ASP A 8 2.68 19.03 9.49
CA ASP A 8 1.69 17.94 9.64
C ASP A 8 0.63 17.97 8.53
N ARG A 9 0.16 19.17 8.17
CA ARG A 9 -0.79 19.37 7.06
C ARG A 9 -0.21 18.86 5.74
N LYS A 10 1.06 19.16 5.47
CA LYS A 10 1.72 18.74 4.24
C LYS A 10 1.94 17.22 4.23
N ALA A 11 2.37 16.63 5.34
CA ALA A 11 2.50 15.18 5.48
C ALA A 11 1.17 14.46 5.24
N LEU A 12 0.07 15.00 5.78
CA LEU A 12 -1.29 14.48 5.55
C LEU A 12 -1.68 14.55 4.07
N TYR A 13 -1.41 15.67 3.41
CA TYR A 13 -1.67 15.82 1.98
C TYR A 13 -0.88 14.81 1.13
N LEU A 14 0.43 14.64 1.38
CA LEU A 14 1.25 13.67 0.66
C LEU A 14 0.76 12.22 0.89
N THR A 15 0.31 11.92 2.11
CA THR A 15 -0.29 10.62 2.44
C THR A 15 -1.60 10.40 1.69
N LYS A 16 -2.44 11.43 1.52
CA LYS A 16 -3.66 11.36 0.70
C LYS A 16 -3.35 10.94 -0.74
N LEU A 17 -2.30 11.50 -1.35
CA LEU A 17 -1.88 11.13 -2.71
C LEU A 17 -1.52 9.65 -2.82
N LEU A 18 -0.83 9.10 -1.80
CA LEU A 18 -0.56 7.67 -1.73
C LEU A 18 -1.85 6.85 -1.59
N CYS A 19 -2.75 7.24 -0.68
CA CYS A 19 -4.05 6.57 -0.49
C CYS A 19 -4.89 6.58 -1.77
N GLU A 20 -4.87 7.67 -2.55
CA GLU A 20 -5.54 7.74 -3.85
C GLU A 20 -4.99 6.71 -4.84
N LYS A 21 -3.67 6.41 -4.82
CA LYS A 21 -3.09 5.33 -5.63
C LYS A 21 -3.60 3.95 -5.20
N PHE A 22 -3.73 3.70 -3.91
CA PHE A 22 -4.37 2.47 -3.43
C PHE A 22 -5.83 2.36 -3.85
N ILE A 23 -6.60 3.45 -3.76
CA ILE A 23 -8.02 3.45 -4.17
C ILE A 23 -8.14 3.25 -5.69
N GLN A 24 -7.30 3.90 -6.49
CA GLN A 24 -7.29 3.73 -7.95
C GLN A 24 -6.93 2.29 -8.35
N GLU A 25 -5.88 1.73 -7.75
CA GLU A 25 -5.39 0.40 -8.12
C GLU A 25 -6.23 -0.73 -7.53
N TYR A 26 -6.69 -0.61 -6.29
CA TYR A 26 -7.32 -1.71 -5.54
C TYR A 26 -8.75 -1.42 -5.09
N GLY A 27 -9.24 -0.19 -5.20
CA GLY A 27 -10.54 0.23 -4.67
C GLY A 27 -10.53 0.54 -3.17
N SER A 28 -9.45 0.23 -2.46
CA SER A 28 -9.31 0.44 -1.00
C SER A 28 -7.84 0.41 -0.58
N CYS A 29 -7.54 0.98 0.59
CA CYS A 29 -6.24 0.86 1.27
C CYS A 29 -6.22 -0.22 2.36
N LYS A 30 -7.34 -0.92 2.60
CA LYS A 30 -7.44 -1.95 3.64
C LYS A 30 -7.00 -3.30 3.10
N CYS A 31 -6.16 -4.01 3.85
CA CYS A 31 -5.67 -5.35 3.45
C CYS A 31 -6.81 -6.32 3.13
N LYS A 32 -7.90 -6.32 3.91
CA LYS A 32 -9.07 -7.20 3.69
C LYS A 32 -9.70 -7.00 2.30
N ASP A 33 -9.87 -5.75 1.88
CA ASP A 33 -10.49 -5.41 0.59
C ASP A 33 -9.52 -5.70 -0.56
N ILE A 34 -8.23 -5.41 -0.37
CA ILE A 34 -7.18 -5.74 -1.34
C ILE A 34 -7.10 -7.25 -1.53
N GLN A 35 -7.17 -8.04 -0.45
CA GLN A 35 -7.23 -9.49 -0.52
C GLN A 35 -8.46 -9.95 -1.32
N MET A 36 -9.64 -9.39 -1.05
CA MET A 36 -10.85 -9.70 -1.81
C MET A 36 -10.64 -9.50 -3.32
N LYS A 37 -10.00 -8.40 -3.72
CA LYS A 37 -9.69 -8.13 -5.14
C LYS A 37 -8.65 -9.10 -5.73
N LEU A 38 -7.62 -9.48 -4.97
CA LEU A 38 -6.50 -10.27 -5.46
C LEU A 38 -6.76 -11.79 -5.46
N PHE A 39 -7.53 -12.27 -4.48
CA PHE A 39 -7.74 -13.69 -4.22
C PHE A 39 -9.21 -14.13 -4.36
N GLY A 40 -10.15 -13.17 -4.53
CA GLY A 40 -11.59 -13.45 -4.52
C GLY A 40 -12.18 -13.71 -3.14
N ARG A 41 -11.36 -13.61 -2.08
CA ARG A 41 -11.74 -13.74 -0.66
C ARG A 41 -10.73 -13.02 0.22
N SER A 42 -11.11 -12.73 1.46
CA SER A 42 -10.17 -12.37 2.53
C SER A 42 -9.83 -13.59 3.39
N PHE A 43 -8.76 -13.49 4.16
CA PHE A 43 -8.30 -14.58 5.03
C PHE A 43 -8.28 -14.11 6.49
N ASP A 44 -8.71 -14.98 7.40
CA ASP A 44 -8.54 -14.82 8.83
C ASP A 44 -7.22 -15.45 9.28
N PHE A 45 -6.25 -14.64 9.70
CA PHE A 45 -4.94 -15.15 10.13
C PHE A 45 -4.95 -15.75 11.55
N CYS A 46 -6.07 -15.69 12.27
CA CYS A 46 -6.26 -16.42 13.51
C CYS A 46 -6.72 -17.87 13.26
N ASP A 47 -7.15 -18.21 12.04
CA ASP A 47 -7.53 -19.56 11.63
C ASP A 47 -6.39 -20.22 10.84
N ASP A 48 -6.01 -21.43 11.24
CA ASP A 48 -4.85 -22.13 10.67
C ASP A 48 -5.10 -22.61 9.24
N GLU A 49 -6.34 -22.94 8.87
CA GLU A 49 -6.68 -23.33 7.49
C GLU A 49 -6.62 -22.12 6.56
N ASP A 50 -7.15 -20.98 7.00
CA ASP A 50 -7.07 -19.73 6.26
C ASP A 50 -5.62 -19.27 6.07
N ARG A 51 -4.76 -19.46 7.08
CA ARG A 51 -3.32 -19.22 6.94
C ARG A 51 -2.68 -20.11 5.88
N ARG A 52 -2.98 -21.41 5.87
CA ARG A 52 -2.48 -22.35 4.85
C ARG A 52 -2.96 -21.96 3.47
N ALA A 53 -4.27 -21.73 3.31
CA ALA A 53 -4.88 -21.32 2.06
C ALA A 53 -4.29 -19.99 1.54
N PHE A 54 -3.98 -19.05 2.43
CA PHE A 54 -3.31 -17.80 2.06
C PHE A 54 -1.89 -18.05 1.55
N GLU A 55 -1.11 -18.91 2.20
CA GLU A 55 0.24 -19.26 1.72
C GLU A 55 0.19 -19.97 0.36
N GLU A 56 -0.68 -20.96 0.20
CA GLU A 56 -0.88 -21.71 -1.05
C GLU A 56 -1.33 -20.81 -2.21
N ALA A 57 -2.17 -19.80 -1.92
CA ALA A 57 -2.58 -18.80 -2.89
C ALA A 57 -1.46 -17.78 -3.25
N GLY A 58 -0.24 -17.98 -2.74
CA GLY A 58 0.91 -17.12 -3.00
C GLY A 58 0.90 -15.82 -2.19
N GLY A 59 0.17 -15.77 -1.07
CA GLY A 59 -0.03 -14.58 -0.28
C GLY A 59 1.26 -13.94 0.24
N TYR A 60 2.19 -14.74 0.77
CA TYR A 60 3.48 -14.27 1.29
C TYR A 60 4.56 -14.11 0.22
N ARG A 61 4.45 -14.82 -0.91
CA ARG A 61 5.53 -14.94 -1.89
C ARG A 61 5.35 -14.03 -3.10
N GLU A 62 4.11 -13.79 -3.50
CA GLU A 62 3.81 -13.14 -4.77
C GLU A 62 2.86 -11.95 -4.59
N LYS A 63 1.65 -12.21 -4.09
CA LYS A 63 0.55 -11.23 -4.19
C LYS A 63 0.76 -10.02 -3.27
N CYS A 64 0.86 -10.23 -1.95
CA CYS A 64 1.06 -9.11 -1.03
C CYS A 64 2.43 -8.42 -1.18
N PRO A 65 3.54 -9.14 -1.44
CA PRO A 65 4.81 -8.47 -1.77
C PRO A 65 4.73 -7.53 -2.97
N LEU A 66 3.97 -7.88 -4.02
CA LEU A 66 3.76 -6.98 -5.17
C LEU A 66 2.94 -5.74 -4.81
N VAL A 67 1.96 -5.85 -3.89
CA VAL A 67 1.25 -4.69 -3.33
C VAL A 67 2.22 -3.76 -2.61
N VAL A 68 3.09 -4.31 -1.76
CA VAL A 68 4.11 -3.55 -1.03
C VAL A 68 5.11 -2.90 -1.99
N ALA A 69 5.58 -3.63 -3.01
CA ALA A 69 6.49 -3.09 -4.01
C ALA A 69 5.88 -1.89 -4.76
N LYS A 70 4.60 -1.98 -5.14
CA LYS A 70 3.85 -0.85 -5.73
C LYS A 70 3.75 0.32 -4.76
N ALA A 71 3.40 0.07 -3.49
CA ALA A 71 3.33 1.09 -2.45
C ALA A 71 4.66 1.83 -2.27
N CYS A 72 5.77 1.09 -2.16
CA CYS A 72 7.12 1.65 -2.08
C CYS A 72 7.43 2.55 -3.29
N ARG A 73 7.10 2.09 -4.50
CA ARG A 73 7.29 2.87 -5.74
C ARG A 73 6.50 4.17 -5.73
N TRP A 74 5.23 4.11 -5.31
CA TRP A 74 4.38 5.30 -5.24
C TRP A 74 4.87 6.29 -4.18
N THR A 75 5.20 5.81 -2.99
CA THR A 75 5.73 6.65 -1.90
C THR A 75 7.03 7.32 -2.31
N ALA A 76 7.97 6.57 -2.90
CA ALA A 76 9.23 7.13 -3.40
C ALA A 76 8.97 8.25 -4.42
N LYS A 77 8.00 8.05 -5.34
CA LYS A 77 7.62 9.08 -6.30
C LYS A 77 7.01 10.32 -5.63
N VAL A 78 6.11 10.15 -4.66
CA VAL A 78 5.51 11.28 -3.93
C VAL A 78 6.58 12.11 -3.21
N ILE A 79 7.52 11.45 -2.52
CA ILE A 79 8.64 12.12 -1.86
C ILE A 79 9.55 12.81 -2.88
N TRP A 80 9.87 12.14 -3.99
CA TRP A 80 10.69 12.71 -5.04
C TRP A 80 10.07 13.98 -5.63
N ASP A 81 8.78 13.91 -5.97
CA ASP A 81 8.03 15.03 -6.55
C ASP A 81 7.88 16.17 -5.54
N GLU A 82 7.70 15.89 -4.25
CA GLU A 82 7.71 16.93 -3.21
C GLU A 82 9.05 17.67 -3.15
N ILE A 83 10.17 16.95 -3.19
CA ILE A 83 11.51 17.54 -3.06
C ILE A 83 11.91 18.33 -4.31
N HIS A 84 11.50 17.89 -5.50
CA HIS A 84 11.99 18.45 -6.77
C HIS A 84 10.97 19.30 -7.53
N ASN A 85 9.67 19.01 -7.39
CA ASN A 85 8.59 19.66 -8.14
C ASN A 85 7.69 20.52 -7.24
N PHE A 86 7.94 20.56 -5.92
CA PHE A 86 7.18 21.33 -4.94
C PHE A 86 5.65 21.18 -5.11
N LEU A 87 5.16 19.95 -4.91
CA LEU A 87 3.73 19.60 -4.92
C LEU A 87 2.90 20.40 -3.90
#